data_AF-A0A397YKR7-F1
#
_entry.id   AF-A0A397YKR7-F1
#
_cell.length_a   1.000
_cell.length_b   1.000
_cell.length_c   1.000
_cell.angle_alpha   90.00
_cell.angle_beta   90.00
_cell.angle_gamma   90.00
#
_symmetry.space_group_name_H-M   'P 1'
#
loop_
_entity.id
_entity.type
_entity.pdbx_description
1 polymer ?
#
loop_
_entity_poly.entity_id
_entity_poly.type
_entity_poly.pdbx_seq_one_letter_code
_entity_poly.pdbx_strand_id
1 'polypeptide(L)'
;MVLTFIGRNTLDDPLYRDCCHFWTLLSESMRDLVFEDIVSASKVESFNMPFYDLSKEEVNEVIQNEGSFEINDLEIHGFDLGQSSSNHEECKAGEKEAKCIRAVSESMLAAHFGDDIIDALFNNKTTVTLVVSLIRK
;
A
#
# COMPACT_ATOMS: atom_id res chain seq x y z
N MET A 1 -17.22 -21.26 0.36
CA MET A 1 -16.99 -19.80 0.50
C MET A 1 -15.80 -19.44 -0.38
N VAL A 2 -15.81 -18.28 -1.03
CA VAL A 2 -14.67 -17.79 -1.83
C VAL A 2 -14.26 -16.45 -1.26
N LEU A 3 -13.00 -16.32 -0.86
CA LEU A 3 -12.43 -15.11 -0.27
C LEU A 3 -11.25 -14.64 -1.09
N THR A 4 -11.08 -13.33 -1.24
CA THR A 4 -9.97 -12.71 -1.96
C THR A 4 -9.46 -11.53 -1.15
N PHE A 5 -8.15 -11.55 -0.86
CA PHE A 5 -7.49 -10.53 -0.04
C PHE A 5 -6.22 -10.04 -0.74
N ILE A 6 -5.77 -8.85 -0.35
CA ILE A 6 -4.41 -8.41 -0.66
C ILE A 6 -3.47 -9.13 0.32
N GLY A 7 -2.48 -9.82 -0.22
CA GLY A 7 -1.49 -10.57 0.55
C GLY A 7 -0.08 -10.34 0.03
N ARG A 8 0.89 -11.01 0.65
CA ARG A 8 2.32 -10.94 0.32
C ARG A 8 2.88 -12.32 -0.01
N ASN A 9 3.92 -12.37 -0.84
CA ASN A 9 4.55 -13.61 -1.27
C ASN A 9 5.84 -13.91 -0.48
N THR A 10 6.38 -12.90 0.21
CA THR A 10 7.70 -12.98 0.86
C THR A 10 7.65 -13.66 2.23
N LEU A 11 8.56 -14.62 2.42
CA LEU A 11 8.71 -15.44 3.63
C LEU A 11 9.81 -14.94 4.58
N ASP A 12 10.80 -14.17 4.08
CA ASP A 12 12.05 -13.94 4.80
C ASP A 12 12.16 -12.58 5.51
N ASP A 13 11.40 -11.56 5.07
CA ASP A 13 11.38 -10.24 5.72
C ASP A 13 9.93 -9.76 5.94
N PRO A 14 9.46 -9.71 7.20
CA PRO A 14 8.11 -9.23 7.50
C PRO A 14 7.91 -7.73 7.24
N LEU A 15 8.99 -6.97 7.07
CA LEU A 15 8.97 -5.54 6.73
C LEU A 15 8.97 -5.29 5.22
N TYR A 16 9.34 -6.28 4.41
CA TYR A 16 9.24 -6.18 2.96
C TYR A 16 7.79 -6.42 2.53
N ARG A 17 7.25 -5.49 1.74
CA ARG A 17 5.83 -5.50 1.33
C ARG A 17 5.71 -5.51 -0.18
N ASP A 18 5.64 -6.70 -0.77
CA ASP A 18 5.46 -6.90 -2.21
C ASP A 18 4.30 -6.05 -2.78
N CYS A 19 3.19 -5.97 -2.04
CA CYS A 19 1.95 -5.37 -2.52
C CYS A 19 1.65 -3.97 -1.95
N CYS A 20 2.46 -3.44 -1.03
CA CYS A 20 2.10 -2.22 -0.26
C CYS A 20 3.08 -1.06 -0.41
N HIS A 21 3.83 -1.01 -1.51
CA HIS A 21 4.72 0.12 -1.82
C HIS A 21 4.01 1.48 -1.71
N PHE A 22 2.70 1.53 -2.00
CA PHE A 22 1.90 2.73 -1.85
C PHE A 22 1.70 3.20 -0.40
N TRP A 23 1.73 2.33 0.62
CA TRP A 23 1.72 2.76 2.01
C TRP A 23 3.04 3.41 2.42
N THR A 24 4.16 2.94 1.86
CA THR A 24 5.46 3.60 2.01
C THR A 24 5.42 4.99 1.38
N LEU A 25 4.91 5.11 0.16
CA LEU A 25 4.75 6.42 -0.50
C LEU A 25 3.83 7.35 0.30
N LEU A 26 2.72 6.85 0.83
CA LEU A 26 1.84 7.63 1.70
C LEU A 26 2.57 8.10 2.96
N SER A 27 3.38 7.24 3.57
CA SER A 27 4.20 7.60 4.74
C SER A 27 5.25 8.66 4.40
N GLU A 28 5.85 8.62 3.21
CA GLU A 28 6.78 9.63 2.72
C GLU A 28 6.07 10.97 2.51
N SER A 29 4.90 10.97 1.85
CA SER A 29 4.09 12.18 1.67
C SER A 29 3.64 12.78 3.01
N MET A 30 3.29 11.96 4.00
CA MET A 30 2.99 12.44 5.36
C MET A 30 4.20 13.08 6.03
N ARG A 31 5.40 12.51 5.84
CA ARG A 31 6.65 13.09 6.34
C ARG A 31 6.92 14.45 5.70
N ASP A 32 6.66 14.63 4.41
CA ASP A 32 6.80 15.92 3.74
C ASP A 32 5.85 16.97 4.33
N LEU A 33 4.60 16.60 4.62
CA LEU A 33 3.65 17.50 5.30
C LEU A 33 4.08 17.86 6.73
N VAL A 34 4.82 16.98 7.42
CA VAL A 34 5.44 17.31 8.72
C VAL A 34 6.56 18.33 8.54
N PHE A 35 7.41 18.17 7.52
CA PHE A 35 8.48 19.13 7.23
C PHE A 35 7.96 20.51 6.81
N GLU A 36 6.79 20.56 6.21
CA GLU A 36 6.10 21.81 5.83
C GLU A 36 5.28 22.41 6.99
N ASP A 37 5.35 21.85 8.20
CA ASP A 37 4.56 22.25 9.38
C ASP A 37 3.02 22.22 9.16
N ILE A 38 2.54 21.47 8.16
CA ILE A 38 1.11 21.31 7.85
C ILE A 38 0.45 20.32 8.83
N VAL A 39 1.18 19.27 9.22
CA VAL A 39 0.72 18.27 10.19
C VAL A 39 1.78 18.08 11.28
N SER A 40 1.35 17.91 12.53
CA SER A 40 2.32 17.67 13.61
C SER A 40 2.89 16.25 13.54
N ALA A 41 4.19 16.12 13.81
CA ALA A 41 4.87 14.82 13.86
C ALA A 41 4.17 13.84 14.83
N SER A 42 3.77 14.33 16.01
CA SER A 42 3.05 13.53 17.01
C SER A 42 1.72 12.97 16.51
N LYS A 43 1.04 13.69 15.61
CA LYS A 43 -0.25 13.24 15.04
C LYS A 43 -0.03 12.14 14.02
N VAL A 44 1.03 12.24 13.22
CA VAL A 44 1.47 11.17 12.31
C VAL A 44 1.93 9.94 13.07
N GLU A 45 2.75 10.10 14.11
CA GLU A 45 3.23 8.99 14.96
C GLU A 45 2.09 8.26 15.70
N SER A 46 1.00 8.97 16.03
CA SER A 46 -0.18 8.37 16.66
C SER A 46 -1.06 7.57 15.71
N PHE A 47 -0.86 7.70 14.40
CA PHE A 47 -1.69 7.06 13.39
C PHE A 47 -1.09 5.72 12.95
N ASN A 48 -1.82 4.63 13.17
CA ASN A 48 -1.48 3.33 12.62
C ASN A 48 -2.45 2.98 11.50
N MET A 49 -1.91 2.58 10.35
CA MET A 49 -2.71 2.10 9.23
C MET A 49 -3.39 0.77 9.62
N PRO A 50 -4.74 0.68 9.61
CA PRO A 50 -5.48 -0.54 9.94
C PRO A 50 -5.54 -1.47 8.72
N PHE A 51 -4.38 -1.79 8.17
CA PHE A 51 -4.22 -2.67 7.03
C PHE A 51 -3.15 -3.72 7.34
N TYR A 52 -3.42 -4.96 6.94
CA TYR A 52 -2.50 -6.07 7.07
C TYR A 52 -2.56 -6.96 5.84
N ASP A 53 -1.40 -7.20 5.24
CA ASP A 53 -1.18 -8.11 4.12
C ASP A 53 -0.73 -9.47 4.64
N LEU A 54 -1.59 -10.46 4.45
CA LEU A 54 -1.40 -11.82 4.94
C LEU A 54 -0.45 -12.60 4.02
N SER A 55 0.39 -13.46 4.61
CA SER A 55 1.11 -14.51 3.88
C SER A 55 0.23 -15.75 3.67
N LYS A 56 0.64 -16.63 2.75
CA LYS A 56 -0.07 -17.90 2.52
C LYS A 56 -0.10 -18.77 3.79
N GLU A 57 0.99 -18.76 4.54
CA GLU A 57 1.17 -19.53 5.77
C GLU A 57 0.25 -19.01 6.87
N GLU A 58 0.18 -17.69 7.05
CA GLU A 58 -0.72 -17.04 8.03
C GLU A 58 -2.19 -17.37 7.73
N VAL A 59 -2.60 -17.34 6.47
CA VAL A 59 -3.97 -17.73 6.07
C VAL A 59 -4.25 -19.19 6.40
N ASN A 60 -3.33 -20.10 6.08
CA ASN A 60 -3.50 -21.52 6.40
C ASN A 60 -3.60 -21.76 7.91
N GLU A 61 -2.72 -21.13 8.68
CA GLU A 61 -2.69 -21.25 10.14
C GLU A 61 -4.00 -20.77 10.78
N VAL A 62 -4.50 -19.59 10.39
CA VAL A 62 -5.73 -19.04 10.95
C VAL A 62 -6.93 -19.94 10.65
N ILE A 63 -7.06 -20.45 9.43
CA ILE A 63 -8.18 -21.32 9.05
C ILE A 63 -8.12 -22.65 9.80
N GLN A 64 -6.93 -23.25 9.92
CA GLN A 64 -6.74 -24.51 10.66
C GLN A 64 -6.99 -24.34 12.16
N ASN A 65 -6.53 -23.23 12.75
CA ASN A 65 -6.73 -22.95 14.17
C ASN A 65 -8.19 -22.67 14.52
N GLU A 66 -8.96 -22.08 13.61
CA GLU A 66 -10.40 -21.83 13.80
C GLU A 66 -11.23 -23.10 13.63
N GLY A 67 -10.98 -23.88 12.57
CA GLY A 67 -11.49 -25.25 12.41
C GLY A 67 -12.93 -25.41 11.90
N SER A 68 -13.66 -24.34 11.57
CA SER A 68 -15.01 -24.44 10.98
C SER A 68 -15.00 -24.69 9.47
N PHE A 69 -13.88 -24.43 8.79
CA PHE A 69 -13.75 -24.56 7.34
C PHE A 69 -12.53 -25.37 6.94
N GLU A 70 -12.65 -26.10 5.83
CA GLU A 70 -11.53 -26.76 5.16
C GLU A 70 -11.13 -25.97 3.91
N ILE A 71 -9.82 -25.93 3.62
CA ILE A 71 -9.28 -25.24 2.44
C ILE A 71 -9.42 -26.16 1.23
N ASN A 72 -10.30 -25.80 0.30
CA ASN A 72 -10.43 -26.51 -0.97
C ASN A 72 -9.33 -26.12 -1.97
N ASP A 73 -8.98 -24.83 -2.01
CA ASP A 73 -7.92 -24.30 -2.87
C ASP A 73 -7.37 -22.99 -2.31
N LEU A 74 -6.08 -22.70 -2.56
CA LEU A 74 -5.38 -21.50 -2.09
C LEU A 74 -4.29 -21.08 -3.09
N GLU A 75 -4.65 -20.11 -3.92
CA GLU A 75 -3.82 -19.57 -4.98
C GLU A 75 -3.30 -18.15 -4.64
N ILE A 76 -2.12 -17.82 -5.15
CA ILE A 76 -1.55 -16.46 -5.10
C ILE A 76 -1.41 -15.96 -6.52
N HIS A 77 -1.91 -14.75 -6.76
CA HIS A 77 -1.83 -14.07 -8.05
C HIS A 77 -1.11 -12.73 -7.88
N GLY A 78 -0.08 -12.49 -8.69
CA GLY A 78 0.58 -11.19 -8.76
C GLY A 78 -0.28 -10.21 -9.55
N PHE A 79 -0.44 -8.99 -9.04
CA PHE A 79 -1.19 -7.92 -9.70
C PHE A 79 -0.39 -6.63 -9.70
N ASP A 80 -0.29 -5.98 -10.87
CA ASP A 80 0.33 -4.68 -11.03
C ASP A 80 -0.77 -3.61 -11.23
N LEU A 81 -0.92 -2.72 -10.24
CA LEU A 81 -1.88 -1.62 -10.25
C LEU A 81 -1.65 -0.65 -11.42
N GLY A 82 -0.39 -0.48 -11.84
CA GLY A 82 0.00 0.39 -12.94
C GLY A 82 -0.37 -0.12 -14.33
N GLN A 83 -0.62 -1.43 -14.48
CA GLN A 83 -0.89 -2.08 -15.77
C GLN A 83 -2.39 -2.18 -16.14
N SER A 84 -3.28 -1.59 -15.34
CA SER A 84 -4.74 -1.68 -15.52
C SER A 84 -5.30 -0.99 -16.79
N SER A 85 -4.46 -0.51 -17.72
CA SER A 85 -4.92 -0.05 -19.03
C SER A 85 -3.96 -0.40 -20.16
N SER A 86 -4.48 -1.09 -21.18
CA SER A 86 -3.84 -1.45 -22.45
C SER A 86 -3.53 -0.28 -23.39
N ASN A 87 -3.42 0.95 -22.88
CA ASN A 87 -3.25 2.14 -23.70
C ASN A 87 -1.95 2.86 -23.32
N HIS A 88 -1.13 3.12 -24.33
CA HIS A 88 0.17 3.79 -24.35
C HIS A 88 0.21 5.18 -23.68
N GLU A 89 -0.11 5.29 -22.39
CA GLU A 89 0.12 6.49 -21.59
C GLU A 89 0.78 6.09 -20.26
N GLU A 90 2.04 5.64 -20.35
CA GLU A 90 2.93 5.41 -19.19
C GLU A 90 2.97 6.62 -18.23
N CYS A 91 2.70 7.83 -18.75
CA CYS A 91 2.63 9.07 -17.97
C CYS A 91 1.47 9.14 -16.94
N LYS A 92 0.48 8.23 -16.95
CA LYS A 92 -0.67 8.27 -16.03
C LYS A 92 -0.77 7.11 -15.05
N ALA A 93 0.19 6.18 -15.04
CA ALA A 93 0.16 5.01 -14.16
C ALA A 93 0.11 5.42 -12.67
N GLY A 94 1.02 6.30 -12.24
CA GLY A 94 1.06 6.76 -10.85
C GLY A 94 -0.13 7.65 -10.45
N GLU A 95 -0.72 8.41 -11.38
CA GLU A 95 -1.96 9.17 -11.10
C GLU A 95 -3.14 8.23 -10.83
N LYS A 96 -3.26 7.14 -11.61
CA LYS A 96 -4.30 6.14 -11.40
C LYS A 96 -4.10 5.41 -10.08
N GLU A 97 -2.87 5.02 -9.77
CA GLU A 97 -2.54 4.39 -8.51
C GLU A 97 -2.88 5.32 -7.34
N ALA A 98 -2.43 6.57 -7.36
CA ALA A 98 -2.74 7.56 -6.33
C ALA A 98 -4.27 7.76 -6.14
N LYS A 99 -5.05 7.78 -7.23
CA LYS A 99 -6.53 7.85 -7.14
C LYS A 99 -7.14 6.60 -6.50
N CYS A 100 -6.65 5.40 -6.83
CA CYS A 100 -7.10 4.16 -6.20
C CYS A 100 -6.79 4.16 -4.70
N ILE A 101 -5.58 4.58 -4.32
CA ILE A 101 -5.17 4.64 -2.92
C ILE A 101 -5.94 5.71 -2.16
N ARG A 102 -6.17 6.88 -2.76
CA ARG A 102 -7.05 7.92 -2.21
C ARG A 102 -8.44 7.36 -1.95
N ALA A 103 -9.05 6.70 -2.93
CA ALA A 103 -10.39 6.14 -2.80
C ALA A 103 -10.55 5.15 -1.61
N VAL A 104 -9.51 4.39 -1.27
CA VAL A 104 -9.59 3.42 -0.16
C VAL A 104 -9.18 3.99 1.20
N SER A 105 -8.42 5.10 1.25
CA SER A 105 -7.83 5.61 2.49
C SER A 105 -8.31 6.99 2.93
N GLU A 106 -8.84 7.81 2.01
CA GLU A 106 -9.20 9.21 2.26
C GLU A 106 -10.13 9.39 3.46
N SER A 107 -11.19 8.59 3.57
CA SER A 107 -12.17 8.72 4.66
C SER A 107 -11.55 8.56 6.05
N MET A 108 -10.63 7.61 6.18
CA MET A 108 -9.93 7.36 7.43
C MET A 108 -8.86 8.42 7.71
N LEU A 109 -8.13 8.84 6.69
CA LEU A 109 -7.14 9.90 6.81
C LEU A 109 -7.80 11.23 7.19
N ALA A 110 -8.94 11.56 6.57
CA ALA A 110 -9.71 12.74 6.90
C ALA A 110 -10.24 12.68 8.33
N ALA A 111 -10.74 11.52 8.78
CA ALA A 111 -11.21 11.34 10.14
C ALA A 111 -10.12 11.56 11.21
N HIS A 112 -8.87 11.17 10.93
CA HIS A 112 -7.77 11.34 11.88
C HIS A 112 -7.08 12.70 11.75
N PHE A 113 -6.79 13.13 10.52
CA PHE A 113 -5.96 14.29 10.24
C PHE A 113 -6.75 15.57 9.95
N GLY A 114 -7.99 15.46 9.46
CA GLY A 114 -8.81 16.56 8.93
C GLY A 114 -8.80 16.61 7.40
N ASP A 115 -9.83 17.20 6.81
CA ASP A 115 -9.99 17.30 5.35
C ASP A 115 -8.92 18.19 4.68
N ASP A 116 -8.44 19.20 5.42
CA ASP A 116 -7.54 20.24 4.89
C ASP A 116 -6.22 19.69 4.33
N ILE A 117 -5.78 18.51 4.78
CA ILE A 117 -4.51 17.91 4.36
C ILE A 117 -4.64 16.95 3.18
N ILE A 118 -5.86 16.51 2.85
CA ILE A 118 -6.09 15.38 1.93
C ILE A 118 -5.63 15.72 0.53
N ASP A 119 -6.00 16.89 0.02
CA ASP A 119 -5.58 17.29 -1.32
C ASP A 119 -4.06 17.48 -1.40
N ALA A 120 -3.43 18.06 -0.37
CA ALA A 120 -1.98 18.22 -0.32
C ALA A 120 -1.26 16.86 -0.32
N LEU A 121 -1.79 15.91 0.45
CA LEU A 121 -1.25 14.55 0.58
C LEU A 121 -1.26 13.79 -0.75
N PHE A 122 -2.34 13.88 -1.53
CA PHE A 122 -2.47 13.14 -2.80
C PHE A 122 -2.02 13.93 -4.04
N ASN A 123 -1.80 15.24 -3.92
CA ASN A 123 -1.26 16.06 -5.02
C ASN A 123 0.28 16.02 -5.09
N ASN A 124 0.98 15.61 -4.03
CA ASN A 124 2.44 15.65 -3.98
C ASN A 124 3.08 14.43 -4.68
N LYS A 125 3.32 14.60 -5.98
CA LYS A 125 4.37 13.98 -6.82
C LYS A 125 4.33 12.45 -6.97
N THR A 126 4.02 12.04 -8.20
CA THR A 126 4.44 10.79 -8.84
C THR A 126 5.93 10.53 -8.57
N THR A 127 6.28 9.62 -7.67
CA THR A 127 7.67 9.24 -7.42
C THR A 127 8.22 8.49 -8.64
N VAL A 128 9.19 9.11 -9.33
CA VAL A 128 10.00 8.46 -10.37
C VAL A 128 11.20 7.79 -9.69
N THR A 129 11.23 6.47 -9.66
CA THR A 129 12.37 5.69 -9.15
C THR A 129 13.46 5.60 -10.23
N LEU A 130 14.68 6.10 -9.93
CA LEU A 130 15.87 5.87 -10.77
C LEU A 130 16.57 4.59 -10.33
N VAL A 131 16.59 3.56 -11.19
CA VAL A 131 17.40 2.35 -10.99
C VAL A 131 18.73 2.53 -11.71
N VAL A 132 19.83 2.63 -10.95
CA VAL A 132 21.20 2.65 -11.48
C VAL A 132 21.84 1.29 -11.23
N SER A 133 22.21 0.60 -12.31
CA SER A 133 23.00 -0.64 -12.24
C SER A 133 24.48 -0.31 -12.40
N LEU A 134 25.29 -0.61 -11.38
CA LEU A 134 26.75 -0.47 -11.42
C LEU A 134 27.39 -1.86 -11.43
N ILE A 135 28.29 -2.09 -12.39
CA ILE A 135 29.12 -3.29 -12.45
C ILE A 135 30.54 -2.92 -12.01
N ARG A 136 31.12 -3.75 -11.14
CA ARG A 136 32.50 -3.57 -10.65
C ARG A 136 33.49 -4.10 -11.70
N LYS A 137 34.62 -3.40 -11.89
CA LYS A 137 35.73 -3.86 -12.73
C LYS A 137 36.33 -5.16 -12.23
#